data_AF-A0A3L8NZG5-F1
#
_entry.id   AF-A0A3L8NZG5-F1
#
_cell.length_a   1.000
_cell.length_b   1.000
_cell.length_c   1.000
_cell.angle_alpha   90.00
_cell.angle_beta   90.00
_cell.angle_gamma   90.00
#
_symmetry.space_group_name_H-M   'P 1'
#
loop_
_entity.id
_entity.type
_entity.pdbx_description
1 polymer ?
#
loop_
_entity_poly.entity_id
_entity_poly.type
_entity_poly.pdbx_seq_one_letter_code
_entity_poly.pdbx_strand_id
1 'polypeptide(L)'
;MTSVRRGLIAGAVGTVVLDLVTYADMALRGRPASEVPAQLVDAVAASLGTQVHGEERHEALGALAGIATGVGVGVVVSVARRHGVRLSGLTGPVVTGALAMAASDLPVALLGVSDPREWSSSDWASDALPHLAYGTATHLTLRSWEKRAEETPAGRPSAGLVVRSFLLGAATGCRSSLGLVGAALSSGGRLARAGAGAALVGELVADKLPVAPARTEPPGLVSRFGAAAIGAGAMAAADEVTVDLPVAAAAVGAWVGTTAGLAWREAAADRMSDWQAAAIEDVVAVGLAVLVSRRRGRPAR
;
A
#
# COMPACT_ATOMS: atom_id res chain seq x y z
N MET A 1 -13.97 -3.67 13.81
CA MET A 1 -12.87 -4.61 13.47
C MET A 1 -12.23 -5.14 14.75
N THR A 2 -11.97 -6.44 14.83
CA THR A 2 -11.25 -7.09 15.96
C THR A 2 -9.77 -6.68 16.00
N SER A 3 -9.12 -6.70 17.18
CA SER A 3 -7.68 -6.41 17.32
C SER A 3 -6.80 -7.29 16.43
N VAL A 4 -7.16 -8.57 16.25
CA VAL A 4 -6.44 -9.48 15.34
C VAL A 4 -6.44 -8.96 13.91
N ARG A 5 -7.61 -8.68 13.32
CA ARG A 5 -7.71 -8.10 11.96
C ARG A 5 -6.93 -6.80 11.79
N ARG A 6 -6.98 -5.91 12.77
CA ARG A 6 -6.19 -4.66 12.75
C ARG A 6 -4.70 -4.96 12.74
N GLY A 7 -4.26 -5.88 13.60
CA GLY A 7 -2.87 -6.30 13.66
C GLY A 7 -2.38 -6.99 12.39
N LEU A 8 -3.20 -7.86 11.77
CA LEU A 8 -2.86 -8.50 10.50
C LEU A 8 -2.56 -7.46 9.41
N ILE A 9 -3.46 -6.48 9.24
CA ILE A 9 -3.31 -5.42 8.25
C ILE A 9 -2.12 -4.51 8.60
N ALA A 10 -1.96 -4.13 9.87
CA ALA A 10 -0.86 -3.26 10.29
C ALA A 10 0.50 -3.93 10.09
N GLY A 11 0.61 -5.22 10.41
CA GLY A 11 1.81 -6.02 10.16
C GLY A 11 2.09 -6.16 8.67
N ALA A 12 1.08 -6.43 7.84
CA ALA A 12 1.25 -6.49 6.38
C ALA A 12 1.74 -5.15 5.79
N VAL A 13 1.19 -4.02 6.24
CA VAL A 13 1.67 -2.68 5.85
C VAL A 13 3.11 -2.47 6.30
N GLY A 14 3.45 -2.88 7.52
CA GLY A 14 4.82 -2.87 8.02
C GLY A 14 5.77 -3.66 7.13
N THR A 15 5.41 -4.90 6.78
CA THR A 15 6.23 -5.78 5.93
C THR A 15 6.49 -5.18 4.56
N VAL A 16 5.47 -4.62 3.91
CA VAL A 16 5.65 -3.94 2.60
C VAL A 16 6.64 -2.78 2.71
N VAL A 17 6.59 -2.01 3.79
CA VAL A 17 7.53 -0.90 4.02
C VAL A 17 8.94 -1.41 4.33
N LEU A 18 9.06 -2.50 5.09
CA LEU A 18 10.34 -3.17 5.35
C LEU A 18 11.00 -3.59 4.03
N ASP A 19 10.27 -4.36 3.20
CA ASP A 19 10.76 -4.87 1.93
C ASP A 19 11.17 -3.73 1.00
N LEU A 20 10.37 -2.65 0.95
CA LEU A 20 10.70 -1.46 0.17
C LEU A 20 12.04 -0.85 0.60
N VAL A 21 12.29 -0.71 1.92
CA VAL A 21 13.55 -0.16 2.43
C VAL A 21 14.71 -1.11 2.14
N THR A 22 14.51 -2.42 2.32
CA THR A 22 15.52 -3.45 2.02
C THR A 22 15.90 -3.45 0.54
N TYR A 23 14.94 -3.46 -0.37
CA TYR A 23 15.22 -3.45 -1.81
C TYR A 23 15.80 -2.11 -2.28
N ALA A 24 15.39 -0.98 -1.69
CA ALA A 24 16.01 0.30 -1.97
C ALA A 24 17.48 0.32 -1.57
N ASP A 25 17.82 -0.22 -0.39
CA ASP A 25 19.19 -0.37 0.07
C ASP A 25 20.02 -1.26 -0.87
N MET A 26 19.47 -2.40 -1.31
CA MET A 26 20.10 -3.28 -2.29
C MET A 26 20.37 -2.56 -3.63
N ALA A 27 19.38 -1.82 -4.14
CA ALA A 27 19.50 -1.08 -5.39
C ALA A 27 20.51 0.07 -5.31
N LEU A 28 20.60 0.75 -4.17
CA LEU A 28 21.50 1.89 -3.97
C LEU A 28 22.95 1.44 -3.71
N ARG A 29 23.16 0.37 -2.94
CA ARG A 29 24.50 -0.12 -2.57
C ARG A 29 25.03 -1.23 -3.49
N GLY A 30 24.18 -1.79 -4.35
CA GLY A 30 24.56 -2.90 -5.25
C GLY A 30 24.92 -4.19 -4.51
N ARG A 31 24.44 -4.39 -3.28
CA ARG A 31 24.71 -5.58 -2.48
C ARG A 31 23.75 -6.73 -2.83
N PRO A 32 24.18 -8.00 -2.71
CA PRO A 32 23.31 -9.15 -2.96
C PRO A 32 22.18 -9.24 -1.92
N ALA A 33 21.14 -10.00 -2.27
CA ALA A 33 20.09 -10.39 -1.32
C ALA A 33 20.69 -11.23 -0.18
N SER A 34 20.05 -11.19 1.00
CA SER A 34 20.48 -12.00 2.14
C SER A 34 20.06 -13.46 1.95
N GLU A 35 20.99 -14.38 2.20
CA GLU A 35 20.72 -15.83 2.22
C GLU A 35 20.23 -16.32 3.60
N VAL A 36 20.30 -15.46 4.63
CA VAL A 36 19.96 -15.81 6.02
C VAL A 36 18.56 -16.43 6.16
N PRO A 37 17.49 -15.92 5.50
CA PRO A 37 16.18 -16.55 5.60
C PRO A 37 16.12 -17.98 5.04
N ALA A 38 16.86 -18.25 3.96
CA ALA A 38 16.96 -19.59 3.37
C ALA A 38 17.75 -20.54 4.30
N GLN A 39 18.88 -20.07 4.83
CA GLN A 39 19.68 -20.84 5.79
C GLN A 39 18.91 -21.12 7.10
N LEU A 40 18.03 -20.20 7.52
CA LEU A 40 17.13 -20.42 8.65
C LEU A 40 16.13 -21.55 8.37
N VAL A 41 15.57 -21.62 7.16
CA VAL A 41 14.68 -22.72 6.75
C VAL A 41 15.42 -24.06 6.83
N ASP A 42 16.67 -24.10 6.38
CA ASP A 42 17.51 -25.30 6.48
C ASP A 42 17.79 -25.71 7.92
N ALA A 43 18.15 -24.75 8.76
CA ALA A 43 18.40 -25.01 10.17
C ALA A 43 17.16 -25.55 10.89
N VAL A 44 15.97 -25.00 10.59
CA VAL A 44 14.69 -25.50 11.10
C VAL A 44 14.40 -26.90 10.56
N ALA A 45 14.56 -27.14 9.26
CA ALA A 45 14.30 -28.44 8.65
C ALA A 45 15.19 -29.54 9.27
N ALA A 46 16.48 -29.25 9.42
CA ALA A 46 17.45 -30.12 10.08
C ALA A 46 17.06 -30.40 11.54
N SER A 47 16.60 -29.39 12.30
CA SER A 47 16.14 -29.58 13.69
C SER A 47 14.93 -30.52 13.80
N LEU A 48 14.14 -30.64 12.72
CA LEU A 48 12.99 -31.54 12.62
C LEU A 48 13.33 -32.89 11.98
N GLY A 49 14.59 -33.17 11.69
CA GLY A 49 15.03 -34.40 11.02
C GLY A 49 14.57 -34.50 9.56
N THR A 50 14.33 -33.36 8.91
CA THR A 50 13.85 -33.26 7.52
C THR A 50 14.83 -32.44 6.67
N GLN A 51 14.65 -32.47 5.35
CA GLN A 51 15.42 -31.65 4.41
C GLN A 51 14.49 -30.94 3.43
N VAL A 52 14.86 -29.70 3.10
CA VAL A 52 14.23 -28.95 2.01
C VAL A 52 15.13 -29.12 0.79
N HIS A 53 14.52 -29.34 -0.38
CA HIS A 53 15.23 -29.53 -1.64
C HIS A 53 14.77 -28.49 -2.66
N GLY A 54 15.73 -27.95 -3.44
CA GLY A 54 15.53 -26.96 -4.49
C GLY A 54 15.67 -25.52 -3.98
N GLU A 55 16.54 -24.72 -4.60
CA GLU A 55 16.83 -23.33 -4.20
C GLU A 55 15.56 -22.48 -4.13
N GLU A 56 14.66 -22.66 -5.09
CA GLU A 56 13.39 -21.94 -5.19
C GLU A 56 12.48 -22.21 -3.97
N ARG A 57 12.55 -23.41 -3.41
CA ARG A 57 11.76 -23.79 -2.24
C ARG A 57 12.31 -23.15 -0.96
N HIS A 58 13.62 -23.03 -0.84
CA HIS A 58 14.26 -22.35 0.29
C HIS A 58 13.93 -20.86 0.27
N GLU A 59 14.05 -20.23 -0.90
CA GLU A 59 13.71 -18.81 -1.09
C GLU A 59 12.23 -18.55 -0.75
N ALA A 60 11.31 -19.35 -1.29
CA ALA A 60 9.89 -19.21 -1.02
C ALA A 60 9.54 -19.40 0.46
N LEU A 61 10.13 -20.39 1.12
CA LEU A 61 9.89 -20.64 2.55
C LEU A 61 10.48 -19.52 3.42
N GLY A 62 11.65 -18.99 3.07
CA GLY A 62 12.26 -17.85 3.75
C GLY A 62 11.38 -16.60 3.65
N ALA A 63 10.87 -16.30 2.45
CA ALA A 63 9.95 -15.19 2.23
C ALA A 63 8.64 -15.37 3.03
N LEU A 64 8.05 -16.57 3.03
CA LEU A 64 6.85 -16.88 3.80
C LEU A 64 7.08 -16.72 5.31
N ALA A 65 8.24 -17.14 5.83
CA ALA A 65 8.59 -16.94 7.23
C ALA A 65 8.69 -15.45 7.59
N GLY A 66 9.32 -14.64 6.74
CA GLY A 66 9.39 -13.18 6.91
C GLY A 66 8.00 -12.52 6.95
N ILE A 67 7.13 -12.88 6.01
CA ILE A 67 5.74 -12.39 5.97
C ILE A 67 4.98 -12.81 7.23
N ALA A 68 5.10 -14.08 7.64
CA ALA A 68 4.45 -14.61 8.84
C ALA A 68 4.91 -13.88 10.10
N THR A 69 6.21 -13.60 10.23
CA THR A 69 6.79 -12.82 11.33
C THR A 69 6.22 -11.41 11.35
N GLY A 70 6.25 -10.68 10.24
CA GLY A 70 5.72 -9.31 10.19
C GLY A 70 4.23 -9.25 10.52
N VAL A 71 3.41 -10.09 9.88
CA VAL A 71 1.97 -10.16 10.18
C VAL A 71 1.71 -10.55 11.65
N GLY A 72 2.46 -11.51 12.18
CA GLY A 72 2.38 -11.95 13.57
C GLY A 72 2.72 -10.85 14.58
N VAL A 73 3.81 -10.11 14.34
CA VAL A 73 4.21 -8.97 15.17
C VAL A 73 3.14 -7.88 15.18
N GLY A 74 2.54 -7.58 14.02
CA GLY A 74 1.40 -6.67 13.92
C GLY A 74 0.22 -7.08 14.80
N VAL A 75 -0.11 -8.38 14.84
CA VAL A 75 -1.14 -8.96 15.72
C VAL A 75 -0.78 -8.79 17.19
N VAL A 76 0.44 -9.16 17.59
CA VAL A 76 0.93 -9.02 18.97
C VAL A 76 0.81 -7.57 19.44
N VAL A 77 1.27 -6.62 18.63
CA VAL A 77 1.24 -5.19 18.97
C VAL A 77 -0.20 -4.67 19.06
N SER A 78 -1.08 -5.09 18.15
CA SER A 78 -2.50 -4.68 18.19
C SER A 78 -3.25 -5.26 19.38
N VAL A 79 -2.96 -6.51 19.76
CA VAL A 79 -3.53 -7.14 20.96
C VAL A 79 -2.99 -6.48 22.23
N ALA A 80 -1.68 -6.24 22.34
CA ALA A 80 -1.08 -5.56 23.49
C ALA A 80 -1.69 -4.16 23.70
N ARG A 81 -1.91 -3.41 22.62
CA ARG A 81 -2.61 -2.11 22.66
C ARG A 81 -4.03 -2.21 23.17
N ARG A 82 -4.78 -3.24 22.75
CA ARG A 82 -6.14 -3.51 23.26
C ARG A 82 -6.13 -3.73 24.78
N HIS A 83 -5.08 -4.33 25.33
CA HIS A 83 -4.92 -4.58 26.77
C HIS A 83 -4.28 -3.42 27.53
N GLY A 84 -4.18 -2.22 26.93
CA GLY A 84 -3.75 -1.00 27.61
C GLY A 84 -2.29 -0.61 27.41
N VAL A 85 -1.49 -1.39 26.66
CA VAL A 85 -0.11 -1.05 26.34
C VAL A 85 -0.08 0.06 25.28
N ARG A 86 -0.17 1.32 25.72
CA ARG A 86 -0.15 2.50 24.85
C ARG A 86 1.21 3.18 24.89
N LEU A 87 2.11 2.75 24.00
CA LEU A 87 3.38 3.44 23.77
C LEU A 87 3.13 4.71 22.94
N SER A 88 3.49 5.87 23.50
CA SER A 88 3.31 7.20 22.90
C SER A 88 4.54 7.69 22.15
N GLY A 89 4.35 8.64 21.23
CA GLY A 89 5.46 9.31 20.52
C GLY A 89 6.33 8.35 19.73
N LEU A 90 7.65 8.57 19.75
CA LEU A 90 8.65 7.77 19.05
C LEU A 90 8.87 6.37 19.66
N THR A 91 8.47 6.16 20.92
CA THR A 91 8.62 4.88 21.62
C THR A 91 7.82 3.77 20.94
N GLY A 92 6.63 4.09 20.41
CA GLY A 92 5.79 3.10 19.74
C GLY A 92 6.43 2.49 18.48
N PRO A 93 6.87 3.32 17.51
CA PRO A 93 7.62 2.85 16.35
C PRO A 93 8.88 2.06 16.71
N VAL A 94 9.72 2.59 17.61
CA VAL A 94 10.99 1.97 18.00
C VAL A 94 10.78 0.60 18.63
N VAL A 95 9.88 0.48 19.60
CA VAL A 95 9.60 -0.80 20.26
C VAL A 95 8.96 -1.79 19.28
N THR A 96 8.10 -1.33 18.37
CA THR A 96 7.49 -2.21 17.37
C THR A 96 8.54 -2.73 16.37
N GLY A 97 9.46 -1.88 15.94
CA GLY A 97 10.57 -2.26 15.06
C GLY A 97 11.54 -3.20 15.76
N ALA A 98 11.95 -2.90 16.99
CA ALA A 98 12.80 -3.76 17.79
C ALA A 98 12.16 -5.13 18.08
N LEU A 99 10.85 -5.18 18.28
CA LEU A 99 10.12 -6.45 18.42
C LEU A 99 10.15 -7.25 17.12
N ALA A 100 9.98 -6.61 15.96
CA ALA A 100 10.06 -7.29 14.67
C ALA A 100 11.46 -7.85 14.40
N MET A 101 12.49 -7.02 14.64
CA MET A 101 13.90 -7.37 14.54
C MET A 101 14.26 -8.54 15.46
N ALA A 102 13.84 -8.48 16.73
CA ALA A 102 14.06 -9.60 17.64
C ALA A 102 13.31 -10.88 17.21
N ALA A 103 12.12 -10.75 16.62
CA ALA A 103 11.34 -11.89 16.14
C ALA A 103 11.96 -12.57 14.91
N SER A 104 12.66 -11.83 14.04
CA SER A 104 13.42 -12.38 12.92
C SER A 104 14.78 -12.93 13.36
N ASP A 105 15.50 -12.21 14.22
CA ASP A 105 16.93 -12.45 14.44
C ASP A 105 17.19 -13.45 15.56
N LEU A 106 16.31 -13.53 16.56
CA LEU A 106 16.49 -14.46 17.67
C LEU A 106 16.49 -15.92 17.20
N PRO A 107 15.57 -16.38 16.32
CA PRO A 107 15.66 -17.72 15.74
C PRO A 107 16.96 -17.96 14.98
N VAL A 108 17.42 -16.97 14.19
CA VAL A 108 18.68 -17.03 13.43
C VAL A 108 19.87 -17.21 14.36
N ALA A 109 19.93 -16.43 15.45
CA ALA A 109 20.99 -16.52 16.43
C ALA A 109 20.95 -17.82 17.25
N LEU A 110 19.77 -18.26 17.68
CA LEU A 110 19.60 -19.49 18.45
C LEU A 110 19.95 -20.75 17.65
N LEU A 111 19.73 -20.72 16.34
CA LEU A 111 20.06 -21.82 15.44
C LEU A 111 21.49 -21.71 14.87
N GLY A 112 22.26 -20.71 15.29
CA GLY A 112 23.66 -20.54 14.89
C GLY A 112 23.85 -20.14 13.43
N VAL A 113 22.82 -19.59 12.78
CA VAL A 113 22.88 -19.15 11.38
C VAL A 113 23.65 -17.81 11.27
N SER A 114 23.50 -16.92 12.26
CA SER A 114 24.27 -15.67 12.34
C SER A 114 24.37 -15.21 13.80
N ASP A 115 25.51 -14.63 14.22
CA ASP A 115 25.67 -14.03 15.56
C ASP A 115 25.68 -12.49 15.48
N PRO A 116 24.68 -11.79 16.05
CA PRO A 116 24.61 -10.33 16.05
C PRO A 116 25.77 -9.64 16.80
N ARG A 117 26.55 -10.38 17.59
CA ARG A 117 27.76 -9.88 18.26
C ARG A 117 28.94 -9.70 17.32
N GLU A 118 28.92 -10.39 16.17
CA GLU A 118 29.98 -10.34 15.16
C GLU A 118 29.66 -9.36 14.03
N TRP A 119 28.43 -8.82 14.02
CA TRP A 119 27.96 -7.90 12.99
C TRP A 119 28.77 -6.60 12.94
N SER A 120 29.12 -6.17 11.74
CA SER A 120 29.67 -4.85 11.54
C SER A 120 28.61 -3.77 11.80
N SER A 121 29.04 -2.52 11.94
CA SER A 121 28.11 -1.38 12.05
C SER A 121 27.22 -1.23 10.80
N SER A 122 27.73 -1.64 9.64
CA SER A 122 26.96 -1.65 8.39
C SER A 122 25.88 -2.73 8.39
N ASP A 123 26.17 -3.91 8.95
CA ASP A 123 25.19 -5.00 9.05
C ASP A 123 24.07 -4.61 10.01
N TRP A 124 24.43 -4.08 11.19
CA TRP A 124 23.49 -3.50 12.14
C TRP A 124 22.60 -2.42 11.51
N ALA A 125 23.17 -1.51 10.72
CA ALA A 125 22.38 -0.46 10.08
C ALA A 125 21.45 -1.02 8.99
N SER A 126 21.93 -1.99 8.21
CA SER A 126 21.17 -2.61 7.11
C SER A 126 20.02 -3.46 7.62
N ASP A 127 20.10 -3.92 8.86
CA ASP A 127 19.03 -4.66 9.52
C ASP A 127 18.09 -3.74 10.34
N ALA A 128 18.63 -2.86 11.17
CA ALA A 128 17.82 -2.02 12.05
C ALA A 128 16.97 -0.97 11.31
N LEU A 129 17.44 -0.44 10.17
CA LEU A 129 16.72 0.60 9.42
C LEU A 129 15.41 0.08 8.80
N PRO A 130 15.39 -1.04 8.04
CA PRO A 130 14.14 -1.65 7.58
C PRO A 130 13.17 -1.96 8.74
N HIS A 131 13.67 -2.47 9.87
CA HIS A 131 12.84 -2.78 11.04
C HIS A 131 12.26 -1.54 11.72
N LEU A 132 13.00 -0.42 11.78
CA LEU A 132 12.47 0.85 12.27
C LEU A 132 11.38 1.40 11.33
N ALA A 133 11.56 1.24 10.01
CA ALA A 133 10.55 1.63 9.02
C ALA A 133 9.28 0.77 9.15
N TYR A 134 9.44 -0.54 9.30
CA TYR A 134 8.36 -1.48 9.67
C TYR A 134 7.60 -1.01 10.91
N GLY A 135 8.34 -0.71 11.98
CA GLY A 135 7.79 -0.29 13.27
C GLY A 135 6.98 0.99 13.15
N THR A 136 7.50 1.95 12.38
CA THR A 136 6.83 3.22 12.08
C THR A 136 5.53 3.01 11.31
N ALA A 137 5.57 2.25 10.21
CA ALA A 137 4.40 1.99 9.38
C ALA A 137 3.30 1.23 10.13
N THR A 138 3.68 0.19 10.87
CA THR A 138 2.77 -0.60 11.73
C THR A 138 2.12 0.29 12.80
N HIS A 139 2.93 1.09 13.49
CA HIS A 139 2.46 1.97 14.56
C HIS A 139 1.51 3.06 14.06
N LEU A 140 1.85 3.74 12.96
CA LEU A 140 1.00 4.76 12.36
C LEU A 140 -0.32 4.18 11.84
N THR A 141 -0.28 2.97 11.28
CA THR A 141 -1.49 2.26 10.83
C THR A 141 -2.43 2.00 12.00
N LEU A 142 -1.93 1.45 13.11
CA LEU A 142 -2.75 1.20 14.31
C LEU A 142 -3.29 2.49 14.92
N ARG A 143 -2.45 3.53 15.06
CA ARG A 143 -2.87 4.84 15.58
C ARG A 143 -3.91 5.51 14.71
N SER A 144 -3.85 5.34 13.39
CA SER A 144 -4.84 5.92 12.48
C SER A 144 -6.25 5.33 12.71
N TRP A 145 -6.37 4.08 13.15
CA TRP A 145 -7.67 3.51 13.51
C TRP A 145 -8.13 3.90 14.91
N GLU A 146 -7.23 4.02 15.88
CA GLU A 146 -7.56 4.50 17.23
C GLU A 146 -8.07 5.94 17.16
N LYS A 147 -7.34 6.81 16.45
CA LYS A 147 -7.75 8.19 16.20
C LYS A 147 -9.13 8.27 15.53
N ARG A 148 -9.39 7.45 14.50
CA ARG A 148 -10.72 7.36 13.87
C ARG A 148 -11.83 6.87 14.80
N ALA A 149 -11.53 5.93 15.69
CA ALA A 149 -12.49 5.38 16.66
C ALA A 149 -12.79 6.36 17.80
N GLU A 150 -11.80 7.17 18.20
CA GLU A 150 -11.94 8.21 19.23
C GLU A 150 -12.59 9.49 18.66
N GLU A 151 -12.40 9.80 17.38
CA GLU A 151 -12.89 11.04 16.74
C GLU A 151 -14.30 10.95 16.11
N THR A 152 -14.91 9.76 15.95
CA THR A 152 -16.16 9.66 15.16
C THR A 152 -17.23 8.71 15.71
N PRO A 153 -18.46 9.17 16.01
CA PRO A 153 -19.67 8.50 15.57
C PRO A 153 -19.88 8.85 14.09
N ALA A 154 -19.26 8.10 13.19
CA ALA A 154 -19.25 8.42 11.76
C ALA A 154 -20.66 8.38 11.16
N GLY A 155 -21.04 9.46 10.45
CA GLY A 155 -22.27 9.50 9.67
C GLY A 155 -22.29 8.42 8.57
N ARG A 156 -23.49 8.00 8.16
CA ARG A 156 -23.65 7.09 7.01
C ARG A 156 -23.37 7.86 5.70
N PRO A 157 -22.60 7.28 4.76
CA PRO A 157 -22.32 7.92 3.48
C PRO A 157 -23.62 8.09 2.68
N SER A 158 -23.78 9.26 2.06
CA SER A 158 -24.93 9.52 1.17
C SER A 158 -24.81 8.71 -0.12
N ALA A 159 -25.95 8.35 -0.74
CA ALA A 159 -25.95 7.70 -2.04
C ALA A 159 -25.18 8.51 -3.10
N GLY A 160 -25.25 9.84 -3.04
CA GLY A 160 -24.50 10.74 -3.91
C GLY A 160 -22.98 10.62 -3.74
N LEU A 161 -22.48 10.45 -2.52
CA LEU A 161 -21.06 10.20 -2.27
C LEU A 161 -20.64 8.84 -2.82
N VAL A 162 -21.43 7.79 -2.60
CA VAL A 162 -21.14 6.43 -3.11
C VAL A 162 -21.04 6.45 -4.64
N VAL A 163 -21.98 7.09 -5.33
CA VAL A 163 -21.94 7.25 -6.79
C VAL A 163 -20.72 8.04 -7.23
N ARG A 164 -20.39 9.16 -6.57
CA ARG A 164 -19.19 9.94 -6.91
C ARG A 164 -17.90 9.14 -6.71
N SER A 165 -17.82 8.34 -5.65
CA SER A 165 -16.66 7.46 -5.39
C SER A 165 -16.56 6.34 -6.43
N PHE A 166 -17.68 5.73 -6.84
CA PHE A 166 -17.71 4.80 -7.97
C PHE A 166 -17.20 5.44 -9.27
N LEU A 167 -17.70 6.63 -9.62
CA LEU A 167 -17.30 7.34 -10.83
C LEU A 167 -15.83 7.79 -10.78
N LEU A 168 -15.34 8.22 -9.61
CA LEU A 168 -13.92 8.51 -9.42
C LEU A 168 -13.07 7.25 -9.58
N GLY A 169 -13.56 6.12 -9.05
CA GLY A 169 -13.01 4.80 -9.27
C GLY A 169 -12.90 4.50 -10.77
N ALA A 170 -13.99 4.62 -11.52
CA ALA A 170 -14.02 4.37 -12.97
C ALA A 170 -13.01 5.24 -13.73
N ALA A 171 -12.95 6.54 -13.43
CA ALA A 171 -11.92 7.41 -13.99
C ALA A 171 -10.49 6.94 -13.65
N THR A 172 -10.27 6.54 -12.39
CA THR A 172 -8.97 6.00 -11.92
C THR A 172 -8.62 4.68 -12.59
N GLY A 173 -9.62 3.86 -12.92
CA GLY A 173 -9.49 2.63 -13.68
C GLY A 173 -8.98 2.85 -15.11
N CYS A 174 -9.36 3.97 -15.74
CA CYS A 174 -8.80 4.41 -17.01
C CYS A 174 -7.38 4.97 -16.85
N ARG A 175 -7.13 5.77 -15.80
CA ARG A 175 -5.80 6.34 -15.51
C ARG A 175 -5.53 6.50 -14.01
N SER A 176 -4.45 5.88 -13.53
CA SER A 176 -4.22 5.64 -12.10
C SER A 176 -4.00 6.91 -11.27
N SER A 177 -3.36 7.94 -11.82
CA SER A 177 -3.13 9.23 -11.14
C SER A 177 -4.41 9.98 -10.80
N LEU A 178 -5.54 9.70 -11.45
CA LEU A 178 -6.80 10.42 -11.23
C LEU A 178 -7.38 10.20 -9.82
N GLY A 179 -7.07 9.07 -9.18
CA GLY A 179 -7.42 8.85 -7.77
C GLY A 179 -6.70 9.82 -6.82
N LEU A 180 -5.43 10.13 -7.12
CA LEU A 180 -4.64 11.12 -6.38
C LEU A 180 -5.12 12.56 -6.65
N VAL A 181 -5.49 12.86 -7.89
CA VAL A 181 -6.12 14.14 -8.25
C VAL A 181 -7.44 14.31 -7.49
N GLY A 182 -8.26 13.25 -7.43
CA GLY A 182 -9.50 13.25 -6.67
C GLY A 182 -9.29 13.51 -5.18
N ALA A 183 -8.27 12.89 -4.58
CA ALA A 183 -7.89 13.16 -3.20
C ALA A 183 -7.44 14.61 -2.99
N ALA A 184 -6.56 15.12 -3.85
CA ALA A 184 -6.03 16.49 -3.75
C ALA A 184 -7.12 17.57 -3.93
N LEU A 185 -8.14 17.31 -4.74
CA LEU A 185 -9.28 18.21 -4.92
C LEU A 185 -10.29 18.14 -3.76
N SER A 186 -10.43 16.97 -3.12
CA SER A 186 -11.43 16.74 -2.06
C SER A 186 -10.98 17.26 -0.70
N SER A 187 -9.70 17.08 -0.36
CA SER A 187 -9.16 17.43 0.96
C SER A 187 -7.76 18.07 0.93
N GLY A 188 -7.11 18.15 -0.23
CA GLY A 188 -5.73 18.64 -0.37
C GLY A 188 -5.59 20.16 -0.45
N GLY A 189 -4.44 20.66 0.03
CA GLY A 189 -3.98 22.05 -0.15
C GLY A 189 -3.32 22.33 -1.51
N ARG A 190 -2.85 23.56 -1.72
CA ARG A 190 -2.26 24.00 -3.01
C ARG A 190 -1.09 23.12 -3.48
N LEU A 191 -0.20 22.72 -2.58
CA LEU A 191 0.94 21.86 -2.90
C LEU A 191 0.53 20.44 -3.30
N ALA A 192 -0.45 19.85 -2.59
CA ALA A 192 -0.98 18.53 -2.94
C ALA A 192 -1.65 18.53 -4.32
N ARG A 193 -2.35 19.62 -4.69
CA ARG A 193 -2.94 19.79 -6.02
C ARG A 193 -1.89 19.94 -7.11
N ALA A 194 -0.83 20.71 -6.85
CA ALA A 194 0.28 20.85 -7.78
C ALA A 194 1.00 19.51 -8.01
N GLY A 195 1.27 18.75 -6.93
CA GLY A 195 1.89 17.43 -7.01
C GLY A 195 1.02 16.40 -7.75
N ALA A 196 -0.29 16.37 -7.47
CA ALA A 196 -1.21 15.48 -8.19
C ALA A 196 -1.35 15.86 -9.67
N GLY A 197 -1.32 17.17 -9.99
CA GLY A 197 -1.28 17.65 -11.37
C GLY A 197 -0.01 17.23 -12.10
N ALA A 198 1.16 17.33 -11.44
CA ALA A 198 2.43 16.87 -11.99
C ALA A 198 2.44 15.35 -12.22
N ALA A 199 1.88 14.56 -11.29
CA ALA A 199 1.75 13.10 -11.45
C ALA A 199 0.86 12.72 -12.64
N LEU A 200 -0.27 13.42 -12.83
CA LEU A 200 -1.16 13.23 -13.98
C LEU A 200 -0.44 13.56 -15.31
N VAL A 201 0.28 14.67 -15.37
CA VAL A 201 1.07 15.05 -16.55
C VAL A 201 2.18 14.02 -16.82
N GLY A 202 2.86 13.55 -15.77
CA GLY A 202 3.89 12.53 -15.89
C GLY A 202 3.34 11.21 -16.47
N GLU A 203 2.20 10.73 -15.97
CA GLU A 203 1.55 9.53 -16.50
C GLU A 203 1.06 9.72 -17.95
N LEU A 204 0.51 10.89 -18.28
CA LEU A 204 0.11 11.27 -19.66
C LEU A 204 1.28 11.23 -20.65
N VAL A 205 2.46 11.69 -20.24
CA VAL A 205 3.67 11.70 -21.08
C VAL A 205 4.26 10.30 -21.18
N ALA A 206 4.34 9.56 -20.06
CA ALA A 206 4.87 8.20 -20.02
C ALA A 206 4.03 7.23 -20.89
N ASP A 207 2.71 7.41 -20.95
CA ASP A 207 1.78 6.61 -21.77
C ASP A 207 1.98 6.82 -23.29
N LYS A 208 2.81 7.78 -23.71
CA LYS A 208 3.18 8.01 -25.12
C LYS A 208 4.56 7.45 -25.48
N LEU A 209 5.28 6.87 -24.52
CA LEU A 209 6.58 6.27 -24.75
C LEU A 209 6.42 4.77 -25.14
N PRO A 210 7.26 4.24 -26.04
CA PRO A 210 7.18 2.85 -26.52
C PRO A 210 7.46 1.76 -25.46
N VAL A 211 7.61 2.12 -24.18
CA VAL A 211 8.01 1.26 -23.05
C VAL A 211 6.88 1.12 -22.01
N ALA A 212 5.66 1.57 -22.30
CA ALA A 212 4.54 1.50 -21.36
C ALA A 212 4.08 0.03 -21.17
N PRO A 213 4.09 -0.51 -19.93
CA PRO A 213 3.62 -1.88 -19.66
C PRO A 213 2.11 -2.03 -19.92
N ALA A 214 1.68 -3.25 -20.25
CA ALA A 214 0.29 -3.50 -20.64
C ALA A 214 -0.69 -3.23 -19.48
N ARG A 215 -1.85 -2.65 -19.81
CA ARG A 215 -2.86 -2.17 -18.84
C ARG A 215 -3.46 -3.25 -17.93
N THR A 216 -3.27 -4.53 -18.24
CA THR A 216 -3.76 -5.69 -17.49
C THR A 216 -2.69 -6.35 -16.62
N GLU A 217 -1.44 -5.89 -16.69
CA GLU A 217 -0.39 -6.46 -15.85
C GLU A 217 -0.55 -6.10 -14.37
N PRO A 218 -0.19 -7.01 -13.45
CA PRO A 218 -0.43 -6.86 -12.01
C PRO A 218 0.00 -5.51 -11.40
N PRO A 219 1.14 -4.89 -11.77
CA PRO A 219 1.55 -3.59 -11.24
C PRO A 219 0.57 -2.45 -11.59
N GLY A 220 -0.03 -2.49 -12.77
CA GLY A 220 -0.98 -1.49 -13.26
C GLY A 220 -2.35 -1.58 -12.55
N LEU A 221 -2.77 -2.77 -12.13
CA LEU A 221 -4.02 -2.95 -11.39
C LEU A 221 -3.87 -2.49 -9.94
N VAL A 222 -2.78 -2.86 -9.26
CA VAL A 222 -2.54 -2.48 -7.86
C VAL A 222 -2.52 -0.96 -7.68
N SER A 223 -1.83 -0.24 -8.57
CA SER A 223 -1.78 1.23 -8.53
C SER A 223 -3.15 1.88 -8.73
N ARG A 224 -4.01 1.34 -9.60
CA ARG A 224 -5.36 1.86 -9.85
C ARG A 224 -6.31 1.64 -8.67
N PHE A 225 -6.33 0.43 -8.10
CA PHE A 225 -7.16 0.16 -6.92
C PHE A 225 -6.68 0.96 -5.70
N GLY A 226 -5.36 1.05 -5.51
CA GLY A 226 -4.76 1.86 -4.44
C GLY A 226 -5.11 3.34 -4.58
N ALA A 227 -4.92 3.93 -5.77
CA ALA A 227 -5.24 5.33 -6.02
C ALA A 227 -6.75 5.61 -5.90
N ALA A 228 -7.62 4.71 -6.38
CA ALA A 228 -9.07 4.85 -6.25
C ALA A 228 -9.52 4.85 -4.78
N ALA A 229 -8.92 3.96 -3.96
CA ALA A 229 -9.17 3.92 -2.52
C ALA A 229 -8.69 5.20 -1.82
N ILE A 230 -7.53 5.75 -2.18
CA ILE A 230 -7.02 7.02 -1.64
C ILE A 230 -7.97 8.17 -1.99
N GLY A 231 -8.40 8.27 -3.26
CA GLY A 231 -9.36 9.28 -3.72
C GLY A 231 -10.69 9.22 -2.98
N ALA A 232 -11.31 8.04 -2.90
CA ALA A 232 -12.59 7.86 -2.22
C ALA A 232 -12.48 8.04 -0.69
N GLY A 233 -11.38 7.60 -0.08
CA GLY A 233 -11.10 7.82 1.33
C GLY A 233 -10.97 9.30 1.66
N ALA A 234 -10.33 10.08 0.80
CA ALA A 234 -10.25 11.54 0.93
C ALA A 234 -11.62 12.22 0.77
N MET A 235 -12.48 11.76 -0.13
CA MET A 235 -13.86 12.26 -0.26
C MET A 235 -14.71 11.93 0.97
N ALA A 236 -14.63 10.71 1.49
CA ALA A 236 -15.35 10.30 2.69
C ALA A 236 -14.86 11.02 3.95
N ALA A 237 -13.55 11.23 4.08
CA ALA A 237 -12.97 12.04 5.15
C ALA A 237 -13.40 13.52 5.04
N ALA A 238 -13.49 14.06 3.82
CA ALA A 238 -13.98 15.41 3.58
C ALA A 238 -15.46 15.57 3.98
N ASP A 239 -16.26 14.53 3.90
CA ASP A 239 -17.68 14.56 4.31
C ASP A 239 -17.90 14.04 5.75
N GLU A 240 -16.82 13.71 6.49
CA GLU A 240 -16.85 13.20 7.86
C GLU A 240 -17.71 11.92 8.04
N VAL A 241 -17.71 11.04 7.04
CA VAL A 241 -18.49 9.78 7.02
C VAL A 241 -17.61 8.52 7.00
N THR A 242 -18.22 7.36 7.25
CA THR A 242 -17.52 6.07 7.13
C THR A 242 -16.99 5.83 5.72
N VAL A 243 -15.77 5.26 5.64
CA VAL A 243 -15.02 5.10 4.38
C VAL A 243 -15.35 3.81 3.62
N ASP A 244 -15.93 2.81 4.29
CA ASP A 244 -16.03 1.44 3.78
C ASP A 244 -16.81 1.35 2.46
N LEU A 245 -18.01 1.94 2.42
CA LEU A 245 -18.88 1.89 1.24
C LEU A 245 -18.37 2.77 0.08
N PRO A 246 -17.90 4.01 0.30
CA PRO A 246 -17.23 4.81 -0.73
C PRO A 246 -15.99 4.11 -1.33
N VAL A 247 -15.13 3.50 -0.52
CA VAL A 247 -13.92 2.80 -0.99
C VAL A 247 -14.30 1.54 -1.78
N ALA A 248 -15.27 0.76 -1.30
CA ALA A 248 -15.76 -0.41 -2.05
C ALA A 248 -16.35 -0.01 -3.40
N ALA A 249 -17.16 1.06 -3.44
CA ALA A 249 -17.73 1.60 -4.66
C ALA A 249 -16.64 2.07 -5.64
N ALA A 250 -15.59 2.74 -5.14
CA ALA A 250 -14.46 3.17 -5.95
C ALA A 250 -13.62 2.00 -6.49
N ALA A 251 -13.45 0.92 -5.72
CA ALA A 251 -12.79 -0.28 -6.20
C ALA A 251 -13.58 -0.93 -7.35
N VAL A 252 -14.90 -1.09 -7.17
CA VAL A 252 -15.77 -1.61 -8.25
C VAL A 252 -15.74 -0.68 -9.46
N GLY A 253 -15.76 0.63 -9.25
CA GLY A 253 -15.57 1.63 -10.29
C GLY A 253 -14.25 1.43 -11.04
N ALA A 254 -13.12 1.31 -10.34
CA ALA A 254 -11.80 1.13 -10.95
C ALA A 254 -11.73 -0.11 -11.84
N TRP A 255 -12.34 -1.22 -11.39
CA TRP A 255 -12.45 -2.42 -12.21
C TRP A 255 -13.29 -2.20 -13.48
N VAL A 256 -14.44 -1.53 -13.35
CA VAL A 256 -15.29 -1.16 -14.50
C VAL A 256 -14.55 -0.22 -15.46
N GLY A 257 -13.82 0.78 -14.94
CA GLY A 257 -13.05 1.71 -15.75
C GLY A 257 -11.92 1.04 -16.53
N THR A 258 -11.18 0.14 -15.88
CA THR A 258 -10.11 -0.61 -16.55
C THR A 258 -10.66 -1.50 -17.67
N THR A 259 -11.75 -2.23 -17.41
CA THR A 259 -12.36 -3.12 -18.40
C THR A 259 -13.05 -2.37 -19.54
N ALA A 260 -13.75 -1.27 -19.24
CA ALA A 260 -14.36 -0.42 -20.26
C ALA A 260 -13.32 0.31 -21.12
N GLY A 261 -12.21 0.75 -20.55
CA GLY A 261 -11.09 1.34 -21.28
C GLY A 261 -10.47 0.37 -22.28
N LEU A 262 -10.28 -0.90 -21.89
CA LEU A 262 -9.83 -1.96 -22.79
C LEU A 262 -10.81 -2.19 -23.95
N ALA A 263 -12.10 -2.37 -23.64
CA ALA A 263 -13.13 -2.57 -24.65
C ALA A 263 -13.25 -1.36 -25.61
N TRP A 264 -13.07 -0.14 -25.11
CA TRP A 264 -13.01 1.07 -25.93
C TRP A 264 -11.84 1.03 -26.92
N ARG A 265 -10.64 0.68 -26.46
CA ARG A 265 -9.45 0.60 -27.32
C ARG A 265 -9.60 -0.45 -28.40
N GLU A 266 -10.15 -1.62 -28.06
CA GLU A 266 -10.44 -2.68 -29.02
C GLU A 266 -11.47 -2.22 -30.07
N ALA A 267 -12.59 -1.62 -29.63
CA ALA A 267 -13.63 -1.14 -30.54
C ALA A 267 -13.19 0.06 -31.41
N ALA A 268 -12.21 0.83 -30.95
CA ALA A 268 -11.68 2.00 -31.65
C ALA A 268 -10.55 1.66 -32.63
N ALA A 269 -9.90 0.49 -32.49
CA ALA A 269 -8.73 0.09 -33.27
C ALA A 269 -8.95 0.15 -34.79
N ASP A 270 -10.15 -0.21 -35.26
CA ASP A 270 -10.50 -0.21 -36.69
C ASP A 270 -11.03 1.14 -37.19
N ARG A 271 -11.30 2.10 -36.29
CA ARG A 271 -11.98 3.37 -36.61
C ARG A 271 -11.09 4.59 -36.52
N MET A 272 -10.02 4.52 -35.73
CA MET A 272 -9.11 5.64 -35.50
C MET A 272 -7.74 5.15 -35.08
N SER A 273 -6.75 6.04 -35.12
CA SER A 273 -5.41 5.70 -34.63
C SER A 273 -5.39 5.57 -33.10
N ASP A 274 -4.50 4.74 -32.58
CA ASP A 274 -4.44 4.44 -31.13
C ASP A 274 -4.25 5.69 -30.27
N TRP A 275 -3.49 6.67 -30.75
CA TRP A 275 -3.29 7.92 -30.00
C TRP A 275 -4.57 8.78 -29.91
N GLN A 276 -5.46 8.72 -30.91
CA GLN A 276 -6.75 9.43 -30.90
C GLN A 276 -7.71 8.76 -29.93
N ALA A 277 -7.80 7.42 -29.97
CA ALA A 277 -8.60 6.65 -29.03
C ALA A 277 -8.16 6.91 -27.58
N ALA A 278 -6.84 7.02 -27.35
CA ALA A 278 -6.26 7.41 -26.07
C ALA A 278 -6.67 8.80 -25.61
N ALA A 279 -6.53 9.79 -26.49
CA ALA A 279 -6.82 11.18 -26.14
C ALA A 279 -8.31 11.36 -25.75
N ILE A 280 -9.23 10.68 -26.45
CA ILE A 280 -10.66 10.72 -26.13
C ILE A 280 -10.93 10.09 -24.77
N GLU A 281 -10.39 8.90 -24.52
CA GLU A 281 -10.51 8.21 -23.23
C GLU A 281 -10.02 9.11 -22.08
N ASP A 282 -8.88 9.77 -22.27
CA ASP A 282 -8.25 10.63 -21.27
C ASP A 282 -9.08 11.88 -20.97
N VAL A 283 -9.64 12.51 -22.01
CA VAL A 283 -10.54 13.67 -21.85
C VAL A 283 -11.77 13.28 -21.03
N VAL A 284 -12.36 12.12 -21.33
CA VAL A 284 -13.53 11.60 -20.60
C VAL A 284 -13.17 11.29 -19.15
N ALA A 285 -12.07 10.58 -18.91
CA ALA A 285 -11.63 10.18 -17.57
C ALA A 285 -11.27 11.39 -16.70
N VAL A 286 -10.50 12.33 -17.23
CA VAL A 286 -10.13 13.58 -16.53
C VAL A 286 -11.37 14.42 -16.24
N GLY A 287 -12.25 14.59 -17.22
CA GLY A 287 -13.51 15.33 -17.06
C GLY A 287 -14.38 14.75 -15.96
N LEU A 288 -14.53 13.42 -15.94
CA LEU A 288 -15.28 12.70 -14.92
C LEU A 288 -14.66 12.89 -13.53
N ALA A 289 -13.35 12.65 -13.39
CA ALA A 289 -12.64 12.78 -12.12
C ALA A 289 -12.76 14.20 -11.53
N VAL A 290 -12.59 15.23 -12.35
CA VAL A 290 -12.72 16.63 -11.92
C VAL A 290 -14.14 16.96 -11.49
N LEU A 291 -15.15 16.51 -12.25
CA LEU A 291 -16.56 16.77 -11.95
C LEU A 291 -16.96 16.16 -10.61
N VAL A 292 -16.58 14.91 -10.35
CA VAL A 292 -17.01 14.18 -9.15
C VAL A 292 -16.18 14.54 -7.92
N SER A 293 -14.96 15.06 -8.08
CA SER A 293 -14.07 15.37 -6.94
C SER A 293 -14.24 16.79 -6.39
N ARG A 294 -14.85 17.71 -7.15
CA ARG A 294 -15.15 19.06 -6.65
C ARG A 294 -16.20 19.01 -5.56
N ARG A 295 -15.91 19.60 -4.38
CA ARG A 295 -16.92 19.87 -3.36
C ARG A 295 -17.97 20.82 -3.94
N ARG A 296 -19.25 20.43 -3.93
CA ARG A 296 -20.34 21.40 -4.06
C ARG A 296 -20.29 22.29 -2.81
N GLY A 297 -20.10 23.60 -3.01
CA GLY A 297 -20.03 24.56 -1.91
C GLY A 297 -21.25 24.38 -1.00
N ARG A 298 -21.03 24.29 0.32
CA ARG A 298 -22.14 24.44 1.27
C ARG A 298 -22.73 25.83 1.03
N PRO A 299 -24.05 25.98 0.85
CA PRO A 299 -24.65 27.31 0.88
C PRO A 299 -24.25 27.95 2.21
N ALA A 300 -23.74 29.19 2.14
CA ALA A 300 -23.45 29.97 3.33
C ALA A 300 -24.73 30.01 4.18
N ARG A 301 -24.60 29.59 5.44
CA ARG A 301 -25.66 29.78 6.44
C ARG A 301 -25.65 31.22 6.91
#